data_AF-A0A3E1HCI1-F1
#
_entry.id   AF-A0A3E1HCI1-F1
#
_cell.length_a   1.000
_cell.length_b   1.000
_cell.length_c   1.000
_cell.angle_alpha   90.00
_cell.angle_beta   90.00
_cell.angle_gamma   90.00
#
_symmetry.space_group_name_H-M   'P 1'
#
loop_
_entity.id
_entity.type
_entity.pdbx_description
1 polymer ?
#
loop_
_entity_poly.entity_id
_entity_poly.type
_entity_poly.pdbx_seq_one_letter_code
_entity_poly.pdbx_strand_id
1 'polypeptide(L)' 'MVDQLQHATEALRKALVQVERLKRTNRALLERSNEPIAIVGMSCRFPGGVDSPDDLWDMLVEG' A
#
# COMPACT_ATOMS: atom_id res chain seq x y z
N MET A 1 41.35 -26.26 0.22
CA MET A 1 40.02 -26.66 -0.33
C MET A 1 38.90 -26.51 0.69
N VAL A 2 39.03 -27.09 1.89
CA VAL A 2 38.02 -26.95 2.98
C VAL A 2 37.77 -25.49 3.38
N ASP A 3 38.83 -24.70 3.50
CA ASP A 3 38.76 -23.28 3.86
C ASP A 3 37.97 -22.43 2.84
N GLN A 4 38.15 -22.67 1.53
CA GLN A 4 37.40 -21.97 0.48
C GLN A 4 35.90 -22.31 0.52
N LEU A 5 35.55 -23.56 0.81
CA LEU A 5 34.15 -23.99 0.97
C LEU A 5 33.49 -23.36 2.21
N GLN A 6 34.25 -23.19 3.30
CA GLN A 6 33.78 -22.50 4.50
C GLN A 6 33.50 -21.02 4.22
N HIS A 7 34.41 -20.32 3.53
CA HIS A 7 34.21 -18.92 3.14
C HIS A 7 32.99 -18.74 2.22
N ALA A 8 32.82 -19.61 1.22
CA ALA A 8 31.68 -19.56 0.30
C ALA A 8 30.35 -19.80 1.02
N THR A 9 30.32 -20.77 1.95
CA THR A 9 29.11 -21.08 2.74
C THR A 9 28.73 -19.92 3.66
N GLU A 10 29.72 -19.28 4.29
CA GLU A 10 29.49 -18.13 5.16
C GLU A 10 28.99 -16.90 4.38
N ALA A 11 29.58 -16.63 3.22
CA ALA A 11 29.10 -15.58 2.32
C ALA A 11 27.66 -15.83 1.86
N LEU A 12 27.33 -17.08 1.50
CA LEU A 12 25.97 -17.45 1.09
C LEU A 12 24.97 -17.29 2.24
N ARG A 13 25.31 -17.73 3.46
CA ARG A 13 24.45 -17.54 4.64
C ARG A 13 24.16 -16.07 4.90
N LYS A 14 25.19 -15.21 4.85
CA LYS A 14 25.02 -13.77 5.01
C LYS A 14 24.13 -13.18 3.91
N ALA A 15 24.34 -13.59 2.67
CA ALA A 15 23.54 -13.12 1.53
C ALA A 15 22.06 -13.53 1.67
N LEU A 16 21.78 -14.77 2.08
CA LEU A 16 20.41 -15.26 2.31
C LEU A 16 19.69 -14.44 3.38
N VAL A 17 20.37 -14.08 4.47
CA VAL A 17 19.82 -13.20 5.51
C VAL A 17 19.48 -11.81 4.95
N GLN A 18 20.35 -11.24 4.10
CA GLN A 18 20.07 -9.93 3.49
C GLN A 18 18.91 -9.99 2.51
N VAL A 19 18.79 -11.05 1.71
CA VAL A 19 17.65 -11.24 0.79
C VAL A 19 16.34 -11.28 1.58
N GLU A 20 16.30 -12.02 2.68
CA GLU A 20 15.10 -12.10 3.51
C GLU A 20 14.74 -10.74 4.12
N ARG A 21 15.74 -9.99 4.61
CA ARG A 21 15.52 -8.63 5.10
C ARG A 21 14.96 -7.71 4.02
N LEU A 22 15.54 -7.74 2.81
CA LEU A 22 15.08 -6.93 1.68
C LEU A 22 13.66 -7.29 1.26
N LYS A 23 13.32 -8.59 1.22
CA LYS A 23 11.96 -9.05 0.92
C LYS A 23 10.94 -8.52 1.93
N ARG A 24 11.27 -8.52 3.22
CA ARG A 24 10.39 -7.96 4.27
C ARG A 24 10.19 -6.46 4.09
N THR A 25 11.25 -5.71 3.86
CA THR A 25 11.17 -4.26 3.61
C THR A 25 10.34 -3.97 2.36
N ASN A 26 10.58 -4.68 1.26
CA ASN A 26 9.83 -4.50 0.02
C ASN A 26 8.33 -4.79 0.23
N ARG A 27 7.99 -5.88 0.93
CA ARG A 27 6.60 -6.20 1.26
C ARG A 27 5.94 -5.08 2.07
N ALA A 28 6.58 -4.58 3.12
CA ALA A 28 6.04 -3.50 3.93
C ALA A 28 5.85 -2.20 3.12
N LEU A 29 6.73 -1.92 2.15
CA LEU A 29 6.56 -0.77 1.25
C LEU A 29 5.37 -0.96 0.30
N LEU A 30 5.22 -2.16 -0.26
CA LEU A 30 4.09 -2.48 -1.14
C LEU A 30 2.75 -2.48 -0.38
N GLU A 31 2.72 -2.98 0.85
CA GLU A 31 1.53 -2.93 1.70
C GLU A 31 1.13 -1.48 2.00
N ARG A 32 2.09 -0.63 2.38
CA ARG A 32 1.85 0.79 2.62
C ARG A 32 1.44 1.56 1.36
N SER A 33 2.04 1.26 0.21
CA SER A 33 1.70 1.97 -1.03
C SER A 33 0.31 1.60 -1.55
N ASN A 34 -0.15 0.39 -1.24
CA ASN A 34 -1.46 -0.13 -1.65
C ASN A 34 -2.47 -0.13 -0.50
N GLU A 35 -2.18 0.58 0.59
CA GLU A 35 -3.09 0.70 1.72
C GLU A 35 -4.35 1.46 1.26
N PRO A 36 -5.55 0.86 1.34
CA PRO A 36 -6.77 1.53 0.95
C PRO A 36 -7.04 2.77 1.81
N ILE A 37 -7.45 3.87 1.17
CA ILE A 37 -7.84 5.09 1.88
C ILE A 37 -9.35 5.07 2.12
N ALA A 38 -9.75 5.13 3.39
CA ALA A 38 -11.15 5.21 3.77
C ALA A 38 -11.69 6.64 3.60
N ILE A 39 -12.80 6.79 2.87
CA ILE A 39 -13.61 8.02 2.87
C ILE A 39 -14.55 7.94 4.07
N VAL A 40 -14.27 8.74 5.11
CA VAL A 40 -15.01 8.68 6.39
C VAL A 40 -16.12 9.74 6.50
N GLY A 41 -16.21 10.65 5.54
CA GLY A 41 -17.22 11.70 5.51
C GLY A 41 -17.16 12.50 4.22
N MET A 42 -18.29 13.11 3.87
CA MET A 42 -18.46 13.92 2.65
C MET A 42 -19.38 15.10 2.95
N SER A 43 -19.19 16.22 2.26
CA SER A 43 -20.08 17.38 2.28
C SER A 43 -19.90 18.14 0.97
N CYS A 44 -20.94 18.81 0.49
CA CYS A 44 -20.87 19.60 -0.73
C CYS A 44 -21.84 20.79 -0.72
N ARG A 45 -21.65 21.68 -1.70
CA ARG A 45 -22.53 22.79 -2.07
C ARG A 45 -22.42 22.95 -3.58
N PHE A 46 -23.49 22.68 -4.31
CA PHE A 46 -23.52 22.72 -5.77
C PHE A 46 -24.66 23.61 -6.29
N PRO A 47 -24.59 24.09 -7.55
CA PRO A 47 -25.71 24.79 -8.18
C PRO A 47 -26.98 23.93 -8.20
N GLY A 48 -28.14 24.58 -8.35
CA GLY A 48 -29.43 23.88 -8.33
C GLY A 48 -30.01 23.65 -6.94
N GLY A 49 -29.40 24.24 -5.90
CA GLY A 49 -29.90 24.14 -4.52
C GLY A 49 -29.45 22.89 -3.77
N VAL A 50 -28.41 22.21 -4.27
CA VAL A 50 -27.86 20.98 -3.67
C VAL A 50 -26.88 21.35 -2.56
N ASP A 51 -27.28 21.09 -1.31
CA ASP A 51 -26.52 21.48 -0.12
C ASP A 51 -25.96 20.29 0.69
N SER A 52 -26.18 19.07 0.22
CA SER A 52 -25.67 17.85 0.86
C SER A 52 -25.38 16.74 -0.16
N PRO A 53 -24.57 15.73 0.21
CA PRO A 53 -24.36 14.55 -0.63
C PRO A 53 -25.66 13.80 -0.93
N ASP A 54 -26.64 13.80 -0.02
CA ASP A 54 -27.96 13.19 -0.22
C ASP A 54 -28.76 13.96 -1.29
N ASP A 55 -28.84 15.29 -1.20
CA ASP A 55 -29.49 16.13 -2.21
C ASP A 55 -28.85 15.93 -3.61
N LEU A 56 -27.51 15.77 -3.64
CA LEU A 56 -26.80 15.49 -4.88
C LEU A 56 -27.20 14.12 -5.44
N TRP A 57 -27.33 13.11 -4.59
CA TRP A 57 -27.70 11.77 -5.00
C TRP A 57 -29.11 11.74 -5.59
N ASP A 58 -30.06 12.39 -4.94
CA ASP A 58 -31.44 12.51 -5.44
C ASP A 58 -31.46 13.20 -6.82
N MET A 59 -30.74 14.32 -6.98
CA MET A 59 -30.63 15.01 -8.26
C MET A 59 -30.05 14.11 -9.38
N LEU A 60 -29.00 13.33 -9.09
CA LEU A 60 -28.38 12.44 -10.08
C LEU A 60 -29.30 11.28 -10.51
N VAL A 61 -30.16 10.81 -9.61
CA VAL A 61 -31.11 9.74 -9.90
C VAL A 61 -32.30 10.26 -10.72
N GLU A 62 -32.72 11.50 -10.49
CA GLU A 62 -33.84 12.14 -11.20
C GLU A 62 -33.48 12.60 -12.63
N GLY A 63 -32.21 12.98 -12.88
CA GLY A 63 -31.68 13.34 -14.22
C GLY A 63 -31.88 14.80 -14.60
#